data_AF-A0A5M9TRB4-F1
#
_entry.id   AF-A0A5M9TRB4-F1
#
_cell.length_a   1.000
_cell.length_b   1.000
_cell.length_c   1.000
_cell.angle_alpha   90.00
_cell.angle_beta   90.00
_cell.angle_gamma   90.00
#
_symmetry.space_group_name_H-M   'P 1'
#
loop_
_entity.id
_entity.type
_entity.pdbx_description
1 polymer ?
#
loop_
_entity_poly.entity_id
_entity_poly.type
_entity_poly.pdbx_seq_one_letter_code
_entity_poly.pdbx_strand_id
1 'polypeptide(L)'
;MTTQRKPLGFGTLSLLVLTMGLAFNFPWGKANFMISHYLLNLINIPIYSNGTQGLHIPFVVAALFWIPAFLIAKKYRAHFGTSVSYNVAGFMLLLCIIGPVIPVIDWMVNG
;
A
#
# COMPACT_ATOMS: atom_id res chain seq x y z
N MET A 1 -11.83 32.68 -15.28
CA MET A 1 -11.84 31.56 -14.32
C MET A 1 -10.48 31.53 -13.64
N THR A 2 -10.38 32.06 -12.42
CA THR A 2 -9.15 31.98 -11.63
C THR A 2 -9.04 30.54 -11.11
N THR A 3 -8.17 29.74 -11.72
CA THR A 3 -7.80 28.42 -11.21
C THR A 3 -7.17 28.62 -9.84
N GLN A 4 -7.98 28.57 -8.78
CA GLN A 4 -7.53 28.58 -7.39
C GLN A 4 -6.54 27.43 -7.24
N ARG A 5 -5.24 27.76 -7.15
CA ARG A 5 -4.20 26.74 -6.95
C ARG A 5 -4.49 26.08 -5.62
N LYS A 6 -4.84 24.79 -5.64
CA LYS A 6 -5.03 24.02 -4.41
C LYS A 6 -3.77 24.20 -3.55
N PRO A 7 -3.90 24.60 -2.28
CA PRO A 7 -2.74 24.87 -1.43
C PRO A 7 -1.90 23.60 -1.28
N LEU A 8 -0.60 23.71 -1.54
CA LEU A 8 0.40 22.72 -1.13
C LEU A 8 0.39 22.68 0.40
N GLY A 9 0.08 21.54 0.98
CA GLY A 9 -0.12 21.40 2.42
C GLY A 9 0.01 19.96 2.87
N PHE A 10 -0.54 19.61 4.04
CA PHE A 10 -0.48 18.25 4.58
C PHE A 10 -1.04 17.17 3.63
N GLY A 11 -1.87 17.55 2.66
CA GLY A 11 -2.29 16.67 1.57
C GLY A 11 -1.16 16.11 0.72
N THR A 12 -0.08 16.87 0.48
CA THR A 12 1.10 16.39 -0.25
C THR A 12 1.86 15.32 0.54
N LEU A 13 1.80 15.33 1.88
CA LEU A 13 2.37 14.26 2.70
C LEU A 13 1.63 12.93 2.48
N SER A 14 0.31 12.95 2.25
CA SER A 14 -0.41 11.72 1.88
C SER A 14 0.11 11.11 0.60
N LEU A 15 0.51 11.95 -0.36
CA LEU A 15 1.08 11.51 -1.63
C LEU A 15 2.50 10.95 -1.43
N LEU A 16 3.28 11.57 -0.55
CA LEU A 16 4.60 11.06 -0.17
C LEU A 16 4.49 9.67 0.48
N VAL A 17 3.61 9.51 1.47
CA VAL A 17 3.38 8.21 2.13
C VAL A 17 2.86 7.17 1.14
N LEU A 18 1.97 7.56 0.21
CA LEU A 18 1.52 6.69 -0.88
C LEU A 18 2.69 6.23 -1.75
N THR A 19 3.56 7.16 -2.17
CA THR A 19 4.72 6.82 -3.00
C THR A 19 5.73 5.95 -2.26
N MET A 20 5.87 6.11 -0.94
CA MET A 20 6.68 5.20 -0.11
C MET A 20 6.06 3.81 -0.04
N GLY A 21 4.75 3.70 0.12
CA GLY A 21 4.03 2.41 0.08
C GLY A 21 4.19 1.71 -1.27
N LEU A 22 4.09 2.46 -2.38
CA LEU A 22 4.35 1.95 -3.72
C LEU A 22 5.82 1.52 -3.86
N ALA A 23 6.76 2.36 -3.43
CA ALA A 23 8.18 2.04 -3.50
C ALA A 23 8.52 0.78 -2.68
N PHE A 24 7.86 0.59 -1.55
CA PHE A 24 8.03 -0.58 -0.69
C PHE A 24 7.51 -1.87 -1.35
N ASN A 25 6.43 -1.76 -2.12
CA ASN A 25 5.71 -2.91 -2.69
C ASN A 25 6.18 -3.26 -4.11
N PHE A 26 6.69 -2.30 -4.88
CA PHE A 26 7.15 -2.54 -6.25
C PHE A 26 8.64 -2.91 -6.32
N PRO A 27 9.05 -3.77 -7.27
CA PRO A 27 10.45 -4.08 -7.51
C PRO A 27 11.16 -2.91 -8.18
N TRP A 28 12.37 -2.58 -7.71
CA TRP A 28 13.19 -1.49 -8.23
C TRP A 28 14.43 -2.00 -8.97
N GLY A 29 14.68 -1.37 -10.12
CA GLY A 29 15.89 -1.60 -10.93
C GLY A 29 15.90 -2.93 -11.69
N LYS A 30 16.99 -3.16 -12.44
CA LYS A 30 17.17 -4.37 -13.27
C LYS A 30 17.28 -5.67 -12.45
N ALA A 31 17.58 -5.55 -11.15
CA ALA A 31 17.73 -6.68 -10.25
C ALA A 31 16.42 -7.08 -9.53
N ASN A 32 15.28 -6.43 -9.85
CA ASN A 32 13.99 -6.63 -9.17
C ASN A 32 14.09 -6.50 -7.64
N PHE A 33 14.87 -5.54 -7.14
CA PHE A 33 15.08 -5.37 -5.71
C PHE A 33 13.81 -4.84 -5.05
N MET A 34 13.19 -5.63 -4.18
CA MET A 34 12.06 -5.19 -3.35
C MET A 34 12.56 -4.77 -1.98
N ILE A 35 12.32 -3.51 -1.61
CA ILE A 35 12.66 -2.96 -0.29
C ILE A 35 12.00 -3.79 0.83
N SER A 36 10.77 -4.21 0.59
CA SER A 36 10.04 -5.07 1.50
C SER A 36 10.70 -6.43 1.71
N HIS A 37 11.18 -7.09 0.67
CA HIS A 37 11.87 -8.38 0.80
C HIS A 37 13.14 -8.23 1.64
N TYR A 38 13.89 -7.15 1.42
CA TYR A 38 15.08 -6.86 2.20
C TYR A 38 14.76 -6.65 3.69
N LEU A 39 13.73 -5.85 3.99
CA LEU A 39 13.32 -5.56 5.37
C LEU A 39 12.76 -6.80 6.09
N LEU A 40 11.91 -7.58 5.43
CA LEU A 40 11.34 -8.80 5.99
C LEU A 40 12.43 -9.86 6.21
N ASN A 41 13.39 -9.99 5.28
CA ASN A 41 14.52 -10.89 5.45
C ASN A 41 15.42 -10.48 6.63
N LEU A 42 15.60 -9.17 6.86
CA LEU A 42 16.35 -8.67 8.02
C LEU A 42 15.69 -9.04 9.36
N ILE A 43 14.35 -9.07 9.41
CA ILE A 43 13.58 -9.43 10.60
C ILE A 43 13.28 -10.96 10.62
N ASN A 44 13.83 -11.72 9.68
CA ASN A 44 13.63 -13.18 9.53
C ASN A 44 12.15 -13.57 9.33
N ILE A 45 11.34 -12.68 8.76
CA ILE A 45 9.93 -12.94 8.45
C ILE A 45 9.85 -13.53 7.03
N PRO A 46 9.16 -14.67 6.83
CA PRO A 46 8.99 -15.24 5.51
C PRO A 46 8.21 -14.28 4.60
N ILE A 47 8.61 -14.21 3.33
CA ILE A 47 8.01 -13.31 2.33
C ILE A 47 6.61 -13.81 1.92
N TYR A 48 6.40 -15.12 1.96
CA TYR A 48 5.17 -15.80 1.60
C TYR A 48 4.67 -16.63 2.79
N SER A 49 3.35 -16.64 3.00
CA SER A 49 2.72 -17.43 4.07
C SER A 49 3.06 -18.93 3.98
N ASN A 50 3.26 -19.48 2.77
CA ASN A 50 3.62 -20.90 2.56
C ASN A 50 5.04 -21.08 1.99
N GLY A 51 5.97 -20.15 2.27
CA GLY A 51 7.38 -20.22 1.88
C GLY A 51 7.68 -19.97 0.39
N THR A 52 6.93 -20.56 -0.53
CA THR A 52 7.14 -20.45 -1.99
C THR A 52 5.93 -19.91 -2.75
N GLN A 53 4.72 -20.10 -2.20
CA GLN A 53 3.46 -19.65 -2.80
C GLN A 53 2.49 -19.22 -1.69
N GLY A 54 1.47 -18.44 -2.04
CA GLY A 54 0.45 -17.96 -1.10
C GLY A 54 0.54 -16.46 -0.82
N LEU A 55 -0.02 -16.04 0.31
CA LEU A 55 -0.19 -14.62 0.63
C LEU A 55 1.15 -13.90 0.71
N HIS A 56 1.28 -12.84 -0.09
CA HIS A 56 2.46 -11.98 -0.12
C HIS A 56 2.46 -11.08 1.12
N ILE A 57 3.23 -11.48 2.14
CA ILE A 57 3.30 -10.78 3.42
C ILE A 57 3.76 -9.31 3.23
N PRO A 58 4.74 -8.99 2.37
CA PRO A 58 5.08 -7.61 2.02
C PRO A 58 3.89 -6.74 1.63
N PHE A 59 2.93 -7.32 0.91
CA PHE A 59 1.75 -6.62 0.44
C PHE A 59 0.81 -6.25 1.59
N VAL A 60 0.68 -7.11 2.60
CA VAL A 60 -0.08 -6.83 3.82
C VAL A 60 0.66 -5.85 4.72
N VAL A 61 1.98 -5.98 4.85
CA VAL A 61 2.81 -5.03 5.63
C VAL A 61 2.73 -3.62 5.01
N ALA A 62 2.60 -3.51 3.69
CA ALA A 62 2.40 -2.23 3.02
C ALA A 62 1.12 -1.49 3.46
N ALA A 63 0.13 -2.17 4.07
CA ALA A 63 -1.03 -1.53 4.68
C ALA A 63 -0.66 -0.53 5.76
N LEU A 64 0.48 -0.70 6.45
CA LEU A 64 1.01 0.30 7.39
C LEU A 64 1.29 1.65 6.73
N PHE A 65 1.54 1.68 5.42
CA PHE A 65 1.66 2.91 4.63
C PHE A 65 0.33 3.35 4.04
N TRP A 66 -0.52 2.42 3.59
CA TRP A 66 -1.82 2.77 2.99
C TRP A 66 -2.81 3.37 3.99
N ILE A 67 -2.87 2.88 5.23
CA ILE A 67 -3.78 3.36 6.29
C ILE A 67 -3.54 4.86 6.60
N PRO A 68 -2.32 5.30 6.98
CA PRO A 68 -2.07 6.70 7.26
C PRO A 68 -2.20 7.57 6.00
N ALA A 69 -1.78 7.08 4.82
CA ALA A 69 -1.99 7.79 3.56
C ALA A 69 -3.49 8.06 3.32
N PHE A 70 -4.34 7.07 3.53
CA PHE A 70 -5.79 7.19 3.38
C PHE A 70 -6.40 8.14 4.42
N LEU A 71 -6.01 8.04 5.69
CA LEU A 71 -6.53 8.89 6.77
C LEU A 71 -6.15 10.36 6.56
N ILE A 72 -4.88 10.64 6.24
CA ILE A 72 -4.40 11.98 5.92
C ILE A 72 -5.13 12.49 4.67
N ALA A 73 -5.31 11.64 3.65
CA ALA A 73 -5.99 12.05 2.44
C ALA A 73 -7.49 12.33 2.65
N LYS A 74 -8.16 11.58 3.52
CA LYS A 74 -9.54 11.82 3.92
C LYS A 74 -9.69 13.16 4.65
N LYS A 75 -8.75 13.48 5.56
CA LYS A 75 -8.79 14.71 6.37
C LYS A 75 -8.45 15.98 5.57
N TYR A 76 -7.53 15.89 4.61
CA TYR A 76 -6.99 17.05 3.86
C TYR A 76 -7.46 17.08 2.39
N ARG A 77 -8.70 16.67 2.11
CA ARG A 77 -9.25 16.45 0.75
C ARG A 77 -9.22 17.68 -0.17
N ALA A 78 -9.15 18.88 0.41
CA ALA A 78 -9.07 20.16 -0.31
C ALA A 78 -7.68 20.47 -0.91
N HIS A 79 -6.63 19.76 -0.49
CA HIS A 79 -5.25 20.02 -0.92
C HIS A 79 -4.88 19.31 -2.23
N PHE A 80 -3.81 19.78 -2.87
CA PHE A 80 -3.32 19.25 -4.15
C PHE A 80 -2.80 17.80 -3.99
N GLY A 81 -3.11 16.93 -4.96
CA GLY A 81 -2.69 15.51 -4.94
C GLY A 81 -3.52 14.60 -4.01
N THR A 82 -4.22 15.16 -3.03
CA THR A 82 -4.94 14.37 -2.02
C THR A 82 -6.04 13.46 -2.58
N SER A 83 -6.77 13.90 -3.61
CA SER A 83 -7.82 13.08 -4.22
C SER A 83 -7.27 11.80 -4.89
N VAL A 84 -6.08 11.90 -5.50
CA VAL A 84 -5.41 10.75 -6.11
C VAL A 84 -4.92 9.82 -5.02
N SER A 85 -4.25 10.34 -3.99
CA SER A 85 -3.79 9.54 -2.85
C SER A 85 -4.94 8.83 -2.15
N TYR A 86 -6.10 9.48 -1.99
CA TYR A 86 -7.28 8.87 -1.37
C TYR A 86 -7.79 7.66 -2.17
N ASN A 87 -7.97 7.82 -3.50
CA ASN A 87 -8.47 6.74 -4.35
C ASN A 87 -7.46 5.59 -4.44
N VAL A 88 -6.18 5.89 -4.66
CA VAL A 88 -5.14 4.87 -4.80
C VAL A 88 -4.89 4.15 -3.47
N ALA A 89 -4.76 4.87 -2.34
CA ALA A 89 -4.59 4.24 -1.04
C ALA A 89 -5.80 3.40 -0.64
N GLY A 90 -7.02 3.89 -0.91
CA GLY A 90 -8.25 3.14 -0.67
C GLY A 90 -8.34 1.86 -1.51
N PHE A 91 -7.98 1.94 -2.80
CA PHE A 91 -7.94 0.78 -3.68
C PHE A 91 -6.89 -0.24 -3.23
N MET A 92 -5.69 0.21 -2.85
CA MET A 92 -4.64 -0.69 -2.36
C MET A 92 -5.01 -1.32 -1.01
N LEU A 93 -5.70 -0.60 -0.12
CA LEU A 93 -6.25 -1.18 1.11
C LEU A 93 -7.27 -2.29 0.84
N LEU A 94 -8.17 -2.07 -0.13
CA LEU A 94 -9.13 -3.08 -0.54
C LEU A 94 -8.44 -4.34 -1.05
N LEU A 95 -7.42 -4.19 -1.90
CA LEU A 95 -6.63 -5.32 -2.37
C LEU A 95 -5.91 -6.04 -1.22
N CYS A 96 -5.38 -5.30 -0.23
CA CYS A 96 -4.73 -5.89 0.95
C CYS A 96 -5.68 -6.76 1.77
N ILE A 97 -6.99 -6.49 1.73
CA ILE A 97 -8.00 -7.27 2.44
C ILE A 97 -8.47 -8.44 1.55
N ILE A 98 -8.71 -8.21 0.27
CA ILE A 98 -9.20 -9.24 -0.67
C ILE A 98 -8.18 -10.36 -0.86
N GLY A 99 -6.89 -10.02 -0.97
CA GLY A 99 -5.80 -10.99 -1.14
C GLY A 99 -5.80 -12.13 -0.10
N PRO A 100 -5.90 -11.83 1.21
CA PRO A 100 -6.09 -12.83 2.26
C PRO A 100 -7.46 -13.49 2.30
N VAL A 101 -8.53 -12.78 1.93
CA VAL A 101 -9.89 -13.32 2.07
C VAL A 101 -10.16 -14.45 1.08
N ILE A 102 -9.64 -14.37 -0.16
CA ILE A 102 -9.83 -15.42 -1.18
C ILE A 102 -9.31 -16.80 -0.71
N PRO A 103 -8.04 -16.97 -0.29
CA PRO A 103 -7.54 -18.27 0.15
C PRO A 103 -8.22 -18.75 1.44
N VAL A 104 -8.67 -17.84 2.32
CA VAL A 104 -9.43 -18.22 3.53
C VAL A 104 -10.81 -18.75 3.16
N ILE A 105 -11.51 -18.12 2.20
CA ILE A 105 -12.81 -18.62 1.72
C ILE A 105 -12.64 -19.97 1.01
N ASP A 106 -11.61 -20.10 0.16
CA ASP A 106 -11.32 -21.36 -0.52
C ASP A 106 -11.07 -22.49 0.49
N TRP A 107 -10.30 -22.22 1.55
CA TRP A 107 -10.09 -23.17 2.63
C TRP A 107 -11.39 -23.49 3.41
N MET A 108 -12.28 -22.53 3.65
CA MET A 108 -13.56 -22.79 4.34
C MET A 108 -14.58 -23.55 3.47
N VAL A 109 -14.48 -23.45 2.15
CA VAL A 109 -15.44 -24.07 1.22
C VAL A 109 -14.96 -25.46 0.76
N ASN A 110 -13.66 -25.64 0.56
CA ASN A 110 -13.05 -26.86 0.02
C ASN A 110 -12.23 -27.67 1.05
N GLY A 111 -12.09 -27.16 2.29
CA GLY A 111 -11.35 -27.80 3.37
C GLY A 111 -12.20 -28.65 4.31
#